data_AF-A0A402AN33-F1
#
_entry.id   AF-A0A402AN33-F1
#
_cell.length_a   1.000
_cell.length_b   1.000
_cell.length_c   1.000
_cell.angle_alpha   90.00
_cell.angle_beta   90.00
_cell.angle_gamma   90.00
#
_symmetry.space_group_name_H-M   'P 1'
#
loop_
_entity.id
_entity.type
_entity.pdbx_description
1 polymer ?
#
loop_
_entity_poly.entity_id
_entity_poly.type
_entity_poly.pdbx_seq_one_letter_code
_entity_poly.pdbx_strand_id
1 'polypeptide(L)'
;MTEIPSDQHITYQLQYRKCGKASCSTCRNGQGHGPYWYAYWRQGSRLRSGYIGKVHPHFQKNQTPVAAESRNVAPTINSEEYVAATASAALI
;
A
#
# COMPACT_ATOMS: atom_id res chain seq x y z
N MET A 1 -12.41 -12.51 -5.96
CA MET A 1 -11.15 -13.09 -5.44
C MET A 1 -11.44 -14.51 -4.99
N THR A 2 -10.50 -15.45 -5.15
CA THR A 2 -10.64 -16.77 -4.52
C THR A 2 -10.65 -16.62 -3.00
N GLU A 3 -11.62 -17.23 -2.33
CA GLU A 3 -11.64 -17.31 -0.86
C GLU A 3 -10.55 -18.29 -0.40
N ILE A 4 -9.66 -17.81 0.47
CA ILE A 4 -8.55 -18.60 1.01
C ILE A 4 -9.02 -19.20 2.35
N PRO A 5 -8.99 -20.54 2.52
CA PRO A 5 -9.44 -21.17 3.75
C PRO A 5 -8.51 -20.79 4.91
N SER A 6 -9.10 -20.55 6.09
CA SER A 6 -8.37 -20.21 7.32
C SER A 6 -8.05 -21.43 8.19
N ASP A 7 -8.71 -22.57 7.95
CA ASP A 7 -8.62 -23.83 8.69
C ASP A 7 -7.62 -24.83 8.09
N GLN A 8 -6.89 -24.44 7.04
CA GLN A 8 -5.95 -25.30 6.32
C GLN A 8 -4.52 -24.79 6.37
N HIS A 9 -3.56 -25.68 6.11
CA HIS A 9 -2.17 -25.28 5.91
C HIS A 9 -2.02 -24.51 4.60
N ILE A 10 -1.62 -23.24 4.69
CA ILE A 10 -1.41 -22.35 3.55
C ILE A 10 0.07 -22.07 3.38
N THR A 11 0.56 -22.27 2.16
CA THR A 11 1.89 -21.81 1.75
C THR A 11 1.77 -20.53 0.96
N TYR A 12 2.56 -19.52 1.32
CA TYR A 12 2.60 -18.24 0.63
C TYR A 12 3.86 -18.12 -0.23
N GLN A 13 3.71 -17.59 -1.45
CA GLN A 13 4.83 -17.39 -2.37
C GLN A 13 4.70 -16.08 -3.14
N LEU A 14 5.84 -15.39 -3.31
CA LEU A 14 5.98 -14.25 -4.21
C LEU A 14 6.12 -14.72 -5.67
N GLN A 15 5.36 -14.12 -6.58
CA GLN A 15 5.38 -14.44 -8.01
C GLN A 15 5.28 -13.21 -8.91
N TYR A 16 6.06 -13.22 -9.99
CA TYR A 16 5.89 -12.30 -11.11
C TYR A 16 4.86 -12.84 -12.11
N ARG A 17 4.12 -11.95 -12.77
CA ARG A 17 3.10 -12.30 -13.76
C ARG A 17 3.31 -11.53 -15.06
N LYS A 18 3.23 -12.23 -16.19
CA LYS A 18 3.21 -11.61 -17.51
C LYS A 18 1.80 -11.13 -17.81
N CYS A 19 1.64 -9.90 -18.30
CA CYS A 19 0.33 -9.33 -18.60
C CYS A 19 -0.20 -9.70 -20.00
N GLY A 20 0.60 -10.38 -20.83
CA GLY A 20 0.22 -10.80 -22.19
C GLY A 20 0.22 -9.69 -23.24
N LYS A 21 0.34 -8.42 -22.85
CA LYS A 21 0.39 -7.29 -23.80
C LYS A 21 1.72 -7.29 -24.55
N ALA A 22 1.66 -7.35 -25.88
CA ALA A 22 2.86 -7.32 -26.73
C ALA A 22 3.72 -6.09 -26.44
N SER A 23 3.13 -4.90 -26.28
CA SER A 23 3.84 -3.64 -26.03
C SER A 23 4.42 -3.48 -24.62
N CYS A 24 4.23 -4.43 -23.71
CA CYS A 24 4.69 -4.27 -22.33
C CYS A 24 6.20 -4.51 -22.19
N SER A 25 6.98 -3.43 -22.05
CA SER A 25 8.43 -3.47 -21.84
C SER A 25 8.82 -4.19 -20.53
N THR A 26 8.08 -3.97 -19.44
CA THR A 26 8.29 -4.65 -18.15
C THR A 26 8.21 -6.17 -18.28
N CYS A 27 7.26 -6.67 -19.09
CA CYS A 27 7.11 -8.09 -19.34
C CYS A 27 8.12 -8.64 -20.36
N ARG A 28 8.50 -7.83 -21.36
CA ARG A 28 9.43 -8.26 -22.42
C ARG A 28 10.88 -8.32 -21.92
N ASN A 29 11.29 -7.31 -21.18
CA ASN A 29 12.69 -7.09 -20.81
C ASN A 29 13.00 -7.57 -19.37
N GLY A 30 11.97 -7.88 -18.57
CA GLY A 30 12.13 -8.25 -17.16
C GLY A 30 11.29 -9.45 -16.75
N GLN A 31 11.23 -9.72 -15.44
CA GLN A 31 10.52 -10.87 -14.87
C GLN A 31 8.99 -10.80 -15.05
N GLY A 32 8.44 -9.60 -15.28
CA GLY A 32 7.01 -9.35 -15.37
C GLY A 32 6.53 -8.44 -14.25
N HIS A 33 5.22 -8.28 -14.11
CA HIS A 33 4.63 -7.47 -13.04
C HIS A 33 4.68 -8.21 -11.71
N GLY A 34 5.06 -7.51 -10.66
CA GLY A 34 5.13 -8.04 -9.31
C GLY A 34 6.46 -7.69 -8.62
N PRO A 35 6.87 -8.49 -7.61
CA PRO A 35 6.26 -9.75 -7.24
C PRO A 35 4.95 -9.54 -6.45
N TYR A 36 4.02 -10.48 -6.59
CA TYR A 36 2.76 -10.52 -5.84
C TYR A 36 2.69 -11.78 -5.00
N TRP A 37 2.02 -11.68 -3.86
CA TRP A 37 1.70 -12.81 -3.00
C TRP A 37 0.56 -13.65 -3.57
N TYR A 38 0.80 -14.96 -3.56
CA TYR A 38 -0.19 -15.99 -3.79
C TYR A 38 -0.22 -16.95 -2.60
N ALA A 39 -1.42 -17.41 -2.25
CA ALA A 39 -1.64 -18.52 -1.34
C ALA A 39 -1.77 -19.83 -2.13
N TYR A 40 -1.32 -20.92 -1.53
CA TYR A 40 -1.45 -22.28 -2.03
C TYR A 40 -1.96 -23.20 -0.93
N TRP A 41 -2.95 -24.04 -1.26
CA TRP A 41 -3.55 -25.01 -0.34
C TRP A 41 -4.09 -26.22 -1.08
N ARG A 42 -4.32 -27.32 -0.36
CA ARG A 42 -4.91 -28.54 -0.91
C ARG A 42 -6.41 -28.57 -0.67
N GLN A 43 -7.18 -28.74 -1.73
CA GLN A 43 -8.60 -29.04 -1.67
C GLN A 43 -8.81 -30.48 -2.16
N GLY A 44 -8.82 -31.43 -1.23
CA GLY A 44 -8.77 -32.86 -1.55
C GLY A 44 -7.50 -33.23 -2.32
N SER A 45 -7.67 -33.83 -3.51
CA SER A 45 -6.54 -34.21 -4.38
C SER A 45 -5.98 -33.05 -5.21
N ARG A 46 -6.63 -31.88 -5.23
CA ARG A 46 -6.25 -30.75 -6.09
C ARG A 46 -5.50 -29.67 -5.32
N LEU A 47 -4.41 -29.17 -5.91
CA LEU A 47 -3.75 -27.95 -5.45
C LEU A 47 -4.54 -26.74 -5.95
N ARG A 48 -4.89 -25.84 -5.04
CA ARG A 48 -5.54 -24.56 -5.33
C ARG A 48 -4.58 -23.41 -5.07
N SER A 49 -4.86 -22.29 -5.72
CA SER A 49 -4.15 -21.03 -5.49
C SER A 49 -5.09 -19.84 -5.45
N GLY A 50 -4.67 -18.80 -4.73
CA GLY A 50 -5.42 -17.56 -4.55
C GLY A 50 -4.50 -16.36 -4.60
N TYR A 51 -4.91 -15.31 -5.32
CA TYR A 51 -4.18 -14.05 -5.39
C TYR A 51 -4.44 -13.19 -4.16
N ILE A 52 -3.38 -12.70 -3.52
CA ILE A 52 -3.46 -11.87 -2.32
C ILE A 52 -3.20 -10.41 -2.66
N GLY A 53 -2.11 -10.13 -3.38
CA GLY A 53 -1.70 -8.74 -3.69
C GLY A 53 -0.24 -8.47 -3.38
N LYS A 54 0.08 -7.23 -3.01
CA LYS A 54 1.46 -6.78 -2.78
C LYS A 54 1.97 -7.02 -1.36
N VAL A 55 1.06 -7.12 -0.39
CA VAL A 55 1.40 -7.23 1.03
C VAL A 55 1.11 -8.65 1.50
N HIS A 56 2.03 -9.25 2.25
CA HIS A 56 1.83 -10.58 2.83
C HIS A 56 0.69 -10.52 3.86
N PRO A 57 -0.18 -11.54 3.98
CA PRO A 57 -1.32 -11.50 4.92
C PRO A 57 -0.92 -11.27 6.38
N HIS A 58 0.27 -11.72 6.78
CA HIS A 58 0.80 -11.46 8.12
C HIS A 58 0.94 -9.96 8.43
N PHE A 59 1.27 -9.13 7.43
CA PHE A 59 1.45 -7.69 7.61
C PHE A 59 0.17 -6.88 7.33
N GLN A 60 -0.88 -7.48 6.77
CA GLN A 60 -2.15 -6.80 6.52
C GLN A 60 -3.00 -6.62 7.78
N LYS A 61 -2.88 -7.52 8.77
CA LYS A 61 -3.68 -7.49 10.01
C LYS A 61 -3.42 -6.26 10.89
N ASN A 62 -2.38 -5.47 10.60
CA ASN A 62 -2.06 -4.22 11.30
C ASN A 62 -2.63 -2.97 10.61
N GLN A 63 -3.45 -3.14 9.57
CA GLN A 63 -4.16 -2.04 8.93
C GLN A 63 -5.62 -2.06 9.38
N THR A 64 -5.86 -1.54 10.59
CA THR A 64 -7.19 -1.03 10.95
C THR A 64 -7.60 0.00 9.89
N PRO A 65 -8.84 0.03 9.41
CA PRO A 65 -9.28 1.10 8.51
C PRO A 65 -9.30 2.41 9.30
N VAL A 66 -8.19 3.15 9.28
CA VAL A 66 -8.15 4.58 9.56
C VAL A 66 -8.79 5.30 8.37
N ALA A 67 -10.11 5.20 8.29
CA ALA A 67 -10.92 5.94 7.34
C ALA A 67 -12.16 6.46 8.06
N ALA A 68 -11.99 7.54 8.84
CA ALA A 68 -12.99 8.61 9.04
C ALA A 68 -12.57 9.69 10.07
N GLU A 69 -11.33 10.23 10.05
CA GLU A 69 -11.06 11.47 10.82
C GLU A 69 -10.07 12.37 10.06
N SER A 70 -10.48 12.83 8.87
CA SER A 70 -9.81 13.95 8.21
C SER A 70 -10.85 14.77 7.47
N ARG A 71 -11.56 15.61 8.22
CA ARG A 71 -12.19 16.83 7.68
C ARG A 71 -11.98 17.97 8.68
N ASN A 72 -11.01 18.80 8.33
CA ASN A 72 -10.88 20.23 8.65
C ASN A 72 -10.93 20.65 10.13
N VAL A 73 -9.75 20.80 10.74
CA VAL A 73 -9.52 21.90 11.70
C VAL A 73 -8.44 22.78 11.10
N ALA A 74 -8.85 23.93 10.56
CA ALA A 74 -7.92 24.99 10.21
C ALA A 74 -7.33 25.56 11.52
N PRO A 75 -6.01 25.77 11.63
CA PRO A 75 -5.46 26.45 12.79
C PRO A 75 -5.78 27.95 12.68
N THR A 76 -6.64 28.45 13.56
CA THR A 76 -6.78 29.90 13.80
C THR A 76 -5.53 30.35 14.54
N ILE A 77 -4.57 30.94 13.81
CA ILE A 77 -3.44 31.65 14.42
C ILE A 77 -3.94 33.03 14.83
N ASN A 78 -3.90 33.34 16.13
CA ASN A 78 -4.23 34.67 16.66
C ASN A 78 -3.22 35.70 16.11
N SER A 79 -3.73 36.76 15.52
CA SER A 79 -3.00 37.72 14.67
C SER A 79 -2.44 38.94 15.41
N GLU A 80 -2.06 38.83 16.68
CA GLU A 80 -1.62 40.01 17.47
C GLU A 80 -0.10 40.14 17.67
N GLU A 81 0.72 39.20 17.19
CA GLU A 81 2.16 39.15 17.54
C GLU A 81 3.14 39.28 16.36
N TYR A 82 2.81 40.02 15.28
CA TYR A 82 3.74 40.15 14.12
C TYR A 82 3.92 41.54 13.49
N VAL A 83 3.67 42.67 14.17
CA VAL A 83 4.12 43.98 13.63
C VAL A 83 4.56 44.95 14.73
N ALA A 84 5.71 44.72 15.36
CA ALA A 84 6.42 45.79 16.07
C ALA A 84 7.95 45.58 16.23
N ALA A 85 8.56 44.61 15.53
CA ALA A 85 9.98 44.28 15.72
C ALA A 85 10.90 44.65 14.54
N THR A 86 10.55 45.66 13.73
CA THR A 86 11.40 46.15 12.63
C THR A 86 11.41 47.67 12.52
N ALA A 87 12.10 48.34 13.45
CA ALA A 87 12.66 49.67 13.19
C ALA A 87 13.86 49.96 14.10
N SER A 88 15.06 49.62 13.64
CA SER A 88 16.31 50.25 14.09
C SER A 88 17.28 50.29 12.92
N ALA A 89 17.48 51.49 12.36
CA ALA A 89 18.72 52.03 11.77
C ALA A 89 18.43 53.06 10.67
N ALA A 90 18.73 54.35 10.91
CA ALA A 90 19.67 55.15 10.12
C ALA A 90 19.63 56.65 10.51
N LEU A 91 20.82 57.25 10.54
CA LEU A 91 21.22 58.61 10.91
C LEU A 91 20.51 59.73 10.10
N ILE A 92 20.40 60.93 10.71
CA ILE A 92 21.23 62.15 10.50
C ILE A 92 21.03 63.07 11.72
#